data_AF-A0A2U1WTH3-F1
#
_entry.id   AF-A0A2U1WTH3-F1
#
_cell.length_a   1.000
_cell.length_b   1.000
_cell.length_c   1.000
_cell.angle_alpha   90.00
_cell.angle_beta   90.00
_cell.angle_gamma   90.00
#
_symmetry.space_group_name_H-M   'P 1'
#
loop_
_entity.id
_entity.type
_entity.pdbx_description
1 polymer ?
#
loop_
_entity_poly.entity_id
_entity_poly.type
_entity_poly.pdbx_seq_one_letter_code
_entity_poly.pdbx_strand_id
1 'polypeptide(L)' 'MRKRHHLWAVAGLLVGRYGGAAPAQAEAYARQAERDGDDDAHAIWNDVAGALHGKRTASNHAPHGDAD' A
#
# COMPACT_ATOMS: atom_id res chain seq x y z
N MET A 1 -8.32 15.00 5.89
CA MET A 1 -6.98 14.79 5.29
C MET A 1 -6.02 13.92 6.13
N ARG A 2 -6.30 13.53 7.39
CA ARG A 2 -5.36 12.73 8.21
C ARG A 2 -5.21 11.24 7.82
N LYS A 3 -6.25 10.61 7.24
CA LYS A 3 -6.25 9.17 6.92
C LYS A 3 -5.20 8.77 5.86
N ARG A 4 -4.99 9.62 4.85
CA ARG A 4 -4.02 9.37 3.76
C ARG A 4 -2.58 9.31 4.27
N HIS A 5 -2.16 10.20 5.16
CA HIS A 5 -0.80 10.19 5.70
C HIS A 5 -0.49 8.93 6.51
N HIS A 6 -1.48 8.41 7.24
CA HIS A 6 -1.31 7.18 8.02
C HIS A 6 -1.14 5.94 7.12
N LEU A 7 -1.96 5.82 6.06
CA LEU A 7 -1.83 4.75 5.06
C LEU A 7 -0.44 4.74 4.42
N TRP A 8 0.11 5.91 4.09
CA TRP A 8 1.44 6.03 3.50
C TRP A 8 2.56 5.66 4.47
N ALA A 9 2.40 5.95 5.76
CA ALA A 9 3.36 5.53 6.79
C ALA A 9 3.37 4.00 6.96
N VAL A 10 2.20 3.38 7.05
CA VAL A 10 2.06 1.92 7.14
C VAL A 10 2.60 1.23 5.88
N ALA A 11 2.24 1.74 4.70
CA ALA A 11 2.77 1.24 3.43
C ALA A 11 4.31 1.36 3.37
N GLY A 12 4.86 2.50 3.82
CA GLY A 12 6.32 2.71 3.90
C GLY A 12 7.01 1.72 4.84
N LEU A 13 6.40 1.43 6.00
CA LEU A 13 6.88 0.43 6.95
C LEU A 13 6.89 -0.98 6.34
N LEU A 14 5.82 -1.38 5.66
CA LEU A 14 5.74 -2.68 4.99
C LEU A 14 6.78 -2.81 3.88
N VAL A 15 6.99 -1.75 3.08
CA VAL A 15 8.03 -1.76 2.04
C VAL A 15 9.42 -1.86 2.66
N GLY A 16 9.69 -1.15 3.76
CA GLY A 16 10.97 -1.24 4.45
C GLY A 16 11.26 -2.63 5.03
N ARG A 17 10.22 -3.35 5.48
CA ARG A 17 10.35 -4.69 6.07
C ARG A 17 10.32 -5.83 5.06
N TYR A 18 9.47 -5.75 4.04
CA TYR A 18 9.16 -6.84 3.12
C TYR A 18 9.54 -6.55 1.66
N GLY A 19 10.02 -5.34 1.35
CA GLY A 19 10.44 -4.96 0.00
C GLY A 19 9.32 -5.17 -1.02
N GLY A 20 9.62 -5.88 -2.12
CA GLY A 20 8.67 -6.18 -3.19
C GLY A 20 7.51 -7.09 -2.79
N ALA A 21 7.57 -7.76 -1.63
CA ALA A 21 6.48 -8.59 -1.11
C ALA A 21 5.47 -7.82 -0.25
N ALA A 22 5.72 -6.53 0.01
CA ALA A 22 4.82 -5.66 0.77
C ALA A 22 3.34 -5.69 0.32
N PRO A 23 2.99 -5.61 -0.98
CA PRO A 23 1.60 -5.69 -1.41
C PRO A 23 0.96 -7.04 -1.10
N ALA A 24 1.66 -8.15 -1.33
CA ALA A 24 1.16 -9.49 -1.02
C ALA A 24 0.93 -9.70 0.49
N GLN A 25 1.75 -9.06 1.34
CA GLN A 25 1.55 -9.08 2.79
C GLN A 25 0.35 -8.23 3.22
N ALA A 26 0.15 -7.04 2.65
CA ALA A 26 -1.05 -6.25 2.91
C ALA A 26 -2.34 -7.01 2.54
N GLU A 27 -2.34 -7.71 1.40
CA GLU A 27 -3.46 -8.58 0.99
C GLU A 27 -3.66 -9.79 1.92
N ALA A 28 -2.58 -10.34 2.47
CA ALA A 28 -2.67 -11.42 3.45
C ALA A 28 -3.30 -10.94 4.76
N TYR A 29 -2.93 -9.75 5.25
CA TYR A 29 -3.54 -9.15 6.44
C TYR A 29 -5.00 -8.77 6.22
N ALA A 30 -5.36 -8.27 5.03
CA ALA A 30 -6.75 -8.01 4.67
C ALA A 30 -7.60 -9.29 4.79
N ARG A 31 -7.14 -10.40 4.18
CA ARG A 31 -7.85 -11.70 4.25
C ARG A 31 -7.89 -12.29 5.65
N GLN A 32 -6.90 -11.99 6.50
CA GLN A 32 -6.93 -12.43 7.89
C GLN A 32 -7.99 -11.65 8.68
N ALA A 33 -8.03 -10.32 8.53
CA ALA A 33 -9.04 -9.46 9.15
C ALA A 33 -10.46 -9.84 8.72
N GLU A 34 -10.67 -10.18 7.44
CA GLU A 34 -11.96 -10.70 6.95
C GLU A 34 -12.39 -11.99 7.67
N ARG A 35 -11.47 -12.93 7.91
CA ARG A 35 -11.77 -14.17 8.65
C ARG A 35 -12.07 -13.91 10.12
N ASP A 36 -11.40 -12.92 10.70
CA ASP A 36 -11.58 -12.52 12.09
C ASP A 36 -12.86 -11.67 12.29
N GLY A 37 -13.52 -11.27 11.19
CA GLY A 37 -14.73 -10.42 11.20
C GLY A 37 -14.44 -8.95 11.50
N ASP A 38 -13.19 -8.51 11.32
CA ASP A 38 -12.76 -7.12 11.53
C ASP A 38 -12.81 -6.35 10.20
N ASP A 39 -14.01 -5.86 9.87
CA ASP A 39 -14.27 -5.13 8.63
C ASP A 39 -13.46 -3.82 8.52
N ASP A 40 -13.18 -3.17 9.66
CA ASP A 40 -12.40 -1.94 9.71
C ASP A 40 -10.93 -2.22 9.37
N ALA A 41 -10.35 -3.27 9.96
CA ALA A 41 -8.99 -3.70 9.64
C ALA A 41 -8.89 -4.20 8.19
N HIS A 42 -9.89 -4.95 7.71
CA HIS A 42 -9.95 -5.39 6.31
C HIS A 42 -9.91 -4.20 5.34
N ALA A 43 -10.74 -3.17 5.57
CA ALA A 43 -10.77 -1.97 4.73
C ALA A 43 -9.41 -1.22 4.73
N ILE A 44 -8.77 -1.08 5.90
CA ILE A 44 -7.46 -0.43 6.01
C ILE A 44 -6.38 -1.19 5.21
N TRP A 45 -6.32 -2.51 5.35
CA TRP A 45 -5.31 -3.31 4.65
C TRP A 45 -5.54 -3.34 3.14
N ASN A 46 -6.80 -3.29 2.69
CA ASN A 46 -7.17 -3.17 1.29
C ASN A 46 -6.72 -1.82 0.71
N ASP A 47 -6.95 -0.72 1.44
CA ASP A 47 -6.46 0.63 1.07
C ASP A 47 -4.92 0.68 1.02
N VAL A 48 -4.22 0.02 1.95
CA VAL A 48 -2.75 -0.09 1.96
C VAL A 48 -2.25 -0.85 0.74
N ALA A 49 -2.87 -1.99 0.41
CA ALA A 49 -2.53 -2.76 -0.79
C ALA A 49 -2.73 -1.93 -2.07
N GLY A 50 -3.86 -1.21 -2.18
CA GLY A 50 -4.13 -0.29 -3.28
C GLY A 50 -3.07 0.81 -3.41
N ALA A 51 -2.66 1.41 -2.28
CA ALA A 51 -1.61 2.43 -2.27
C ALA A 51 -0.23 1.88 -2.69
N LEU A 52 0.09 0.64 -2.31
CA LEU A 52 1.33 -0.05 -2.69
C LEU A 52 1.35 -0.41 -4.18
N HIS A 53 0.21 -0.86 -4.73
CA HIS A 53 0.06 -1.11 -6.17
C HIS A 53 0.13 0.18 -7.00
N GLY A 54 -0.51 1.26 -6.54
CA GLY A 54 -0.48 2.56 -7.20
C GLY A 54 0.89 3.24 -7.19
N LYS A 55 1.72 3.00 -6.16
CA LYS A 55 3.13 3.44 -6.16
C LYS A 55 3.95 2.76 -7.26
N ARG A 56 3.66 1.49 -7.58
CA ARG A 56 4.40 0.73 -8.59
C ARG A 56 4.20 1.30 -10.00
N THR A 57 3.02 1.86 -10.29
CA THR A 57 2.74 2.59 -11.54
C THR A 57 3.30 4.01 -11.54
N ALA A 58 3.26 4.74 -10.42
CA ALA A 58 3.83 6.08 -10.32
C ALA A 58 5.37 6.08 -10.43
N SER A 59 6.06 5.08 -9.88
CA SER A 59 7.51 4.91 -10.03
C SER A 59 7.93 4.43 -11.42
N ASN A 60 7.00 4.02 -12.28
CA ASN A 60 7.26 3.62 -13.67
C ASN A 60 6.80 4.67 -14.71
N HIS A 61 6.31 5.82 -14.25
CA HIS A 61 5.95 6.98 -15.08
C HIS A 61 6.81 8.19 -14.67
N ALA A 62 8.13 8.06 -14.76
CA ALA A 62 8.99 9.21 -14.98
C ALA A 62 9.04 9.45 -16.49
N PRO A 63 8.37 10.47 -17.06
CA PRO A 63 8.85 11.01 -18.31
C PRO A 63 10.21 11.65 -18.00
N HIS A 64 11.23 11.00 -18.52
CA HIS A 64 12.58 11.53 -18.65
C HIS A 64 12.52 12.91 -19.31
N GLY A 65 13.46 13.79 -18.95
CA GLY A 65 13.38 15.21 -19.21
C GLY A 65 13.23 15.60 -20.68
N ASP A 66 12.60 16.75 -20.87
CA ASP A 66 12.87 17.62 -22.00
C ASP A 66 13.34 18.94 -21.39
N ALA A 67 14.65 19.13 -21.45
CA ALA A 67 15.27 20.43 -21.35
C ALA A 67 15.31 21.00 -22.77
N ASP A 68 14.63 22.13 -22.98
CA ASP A 68 14.94 23.11 -24.03
C ASP A 68 14.79 24.51 -23.42
#